data_AF-I9L5Z4-F1
#
_entry.id   AF-I9L5Z4-F1
#
_cell.length_a   1.000
_cell.length_b   1.000
_cell.length_c   1.000
_cell.angle_alpha   90.00
_cell.angle_beta   90.00
_cell.angle_gamma   90.00
#
_symmetry.space_group_name_H-M   'P 1'
#
loop_
_entity.id
_entity.type
_entity.pdbx_description
1 polymer ?
#
loop_
_entity_poly.entity_id
_entity_poly.type
_entity_poly.pdbx_seq_one_letter_code
_entity_poly.pdbx_strand_id
1 'polypeptide(L)'
;MRHVGTLDVDLSLDAQALAAGDEYVALVDALRGQGYAARDTLKYFQMVRTVQPKDDGPPIDIIVDFLRPYDDVLEKNRPPLTTEFATQRASGADLAIHFHEMVAIEGDMPKGGTNKVIIAVASIPALLAMKGFALDGRYKQKDAYDIYFSIRNYPGGIDTLAD
;
A
#
# COMPACT_ATOMS: atom_id res chain seq x y z
N MET A 1 16.54 15.26 3.40
CA MET A 1 16.91 14.15 4.31
C MET A 1 16.74 12.86 3.53
N ARG A 2 17.65 11.89 3.65
CA ARG A 2 17.47 10.58 2.99
C ARG A 2 16.45 9.74 3.78
N HIS A 3 15.53 9.07 3.08
CA HIS A 3 14.56 8.16 3.72
C HIS A 3 15.28 6.92 4.25
N VAL A 4 14.86 6.38 5.39
CA VAL A 4 15.47 5.19 6.02
C VAL A 4 15.09 3.87 5.34
N GLY A 5 14.07 3.89 4.48
CA GLY A 5 13.54 2.73 3.76
C GLY A 5 12.24 2.19 4.36
N THR A 6 11.55 1.34 3.60
CA THR A 6 10.38 0.55 4.04
C THR A 6 10.45 -0.82 3.39
N LEU A 7 9.92 -1.83 4.07
CA LEU A 7 9.75 -3.19 3.54
C LEU A 7 8.27 -3.52 3.28
N ASP A 8 7.38 -2.61 3.66
CA ASP A 8 5.94 -2.76 3.53
C ASP A 8 5.39 -1.85 2.43
N VAL A 9 4.38 -2.33 1.73
CA VAL A 9 3.56 -1.60 0.76
C VAL A 9 2.12 -1.58 1.26
N ASP A 10 1.58 -0.39 1.53
CA ASP A 10 0.16 -0.22 1.86
C ASP A 10 -0.63 -0.01 0.56
N LEU A 11 -1.59 -0.87 0.27
CA LEU A 11 -2.44 -0.78 -0.93
C LEU A 11 -3.90 -0.54 -0.53
N SER A 12 -4.36 0.71 -0.66
CA SER A 12 -5.77 1.06 -0.53
C SER A 12 -6.55 0.58 -1.75
N LEU A 13 -7.53 -0.28 -1.53
CA LEU A 13 -8.38 -0.85 -2.56
C LEU A 13 -9.74 -0.16 -2.56
N ASP A 14 -10.20 0.24 -3.76
CA ASP A 14 -11.61 0.51 -3.99
C ASP A 14 -12.35 -0.82 -4.04
N ALA A 15 -12.89 -1.20 -2.88
CA ALA A 15 -13.48 -2.50 -2.73
C ALA A 15 -14.86 -2.60 -3.41
N GLN A 16 -15.52 -1.47 -3.72
CA GLN A 16 -16.75 -1.46 -4.52
C GLN A 16 -16.42 -1.74 -5.99
N ALA A 17 -15.40 -1.07 -6.54
CA ALA A 17 -14.94 -1.32 -7.90
C ALA A 17 -14.48 -2.78 -8.08
N LEU A 18 -13.76 -3.33 -7.10
CA LEU A 18 -13.33 -4.73 -7.15
C LEU A 18 -14.47 -5.74 -6.98
N ALA A 19 -15.61 -5.34 -6.41
CA ALA A 19 -16.76 -6.21 -6.23
C ALA A 19 -17.68 -6.27 -7.46
N ALA A 20 -17.45 -5.43 -8.48
CA ALA A 20 -18.31 -5.31 -9.66
C ALA A 20 -18.20 -6.50 -10.65
N GLY A 21 -17.34 -7.48 -10.39
CA GLY A 21 -17.11 -8.65 -11.24
C GLY A 21 -15.99 -9.55 -10.73
N ASP A 22 -15.17 -10.06 -11.64
CA ASP A 22 -14.03 -10.96 -11.35
C ASP A 22 -12.71 -10.20 -11.12
N GLU A 23 -12.73 -8.86 -11.07
CA GLU A 23 -11.55 -7.99 -10.92
C GLU A 23 -10.77 -8.30 -9.64
N TYR A 24 -11.49 -8.64 -8.57
CA TYR A 24 -10.91 -9.09 -7.33
C TYR A 24 -10.13 -10.41 -7.49
N VAL A 25 -10.67 -11.37 -8.24
CA VAL A 25 -9.97 -12.65 -8.54
C VAL A 25 -8.74 -12.37 -9.38
N ALA A 26 -8.86 -11.52 -10.41
CA ALA A 26 -7.74 -11.15 -11.27
C ALA A 26 -6.58 -10.48 -10.50
N LEU A 27 -6.88 -9.60 -9.52
CA LEU A 27 -5.86 -9.01 -8.64
C LEU A 27 -5.11 -10.08 -7.84
N VAL A 28 -5.83 -11.00 -7.22
CA VAL A 28 -5.26 -12.08 -6.42
C VAL A 28 -4.39 -13.00 -7.27
N ASP A 29 -4.88 -13.40 -8.44
CA ASP A 29 -4.15 -14.27 -9.36
C ASP A 29 -2.90 -13.58 -9.93
N ALA A 30 -2.97 -12.28 -10.20
CA ALA A 30 -1.80 -11.50 -10.62
C ALA A 30 -0.73 -11.45 -9.51
N LEU A 31 -1.12 -11.22 -8.26
CA LEU A 31 -0.20 -11.23 -7.11
C LEU A 31 0.46 -12.62 -6.93
N ARG A 32 -0.33 -13.69 -7.02
CA ARG A 32 0.15 -15.08 -6.95
C ARG A 32 1.10 -15.42 -8.09
N GLY A 33 0.77 -15.02 -9.31
CA GLY A 33 1.64 -15.18 -10.47
C GLY A 33 3.00 -14.48 -10.30
N GLN A 34 3.06 -13.45 -9.46
CA GLN A 34 4.30 -12.77 -9.06
C GLN A 34 4.97 -13.35 -7.82
N GLY A 35 4.40 -14.38 -7.19
CA GLY A 35 4.96 -15.08 -6.03
C GLY A 35 4.57 -14.49 -4.67
N TYR A 36 3.54 -13.65 -4.61
CA TYR A 36 2.94 -13.25 -3.34
C TYR A 36 2.01 -14.35 -2.81
N ALA A 37 2.08 -14.61 -1.51
CA ALA A 37 1.22 -15.57 -0.83
C ALA A 37 0.90 -15.13 0.60
N ALA A 38 -0.18 -15.67 1.18
CA ALA A 38 -0.42 -15.59 2.61
C ALA A 38 0.59 -16.48 3.37
N ARG A 39 0.85 -16.17 4.65
CA ARG A 39 1.61 -17.03 5.58
C ARG A 39 0.92 -17.02 6.94
N ASP A 40 0.99 -18.14 7.66
CA ASP A 40 0.35 -18.28 8.98
C ASP A 40 0.87 -17.29 10.03
N THR A 41 2.08 -16.77 9.84
CA THR A 41 2.70 -15.76 10.71
C THR A 41 2.27 -14.32 10.40
N LEU A 42 1.55 -14.10 9.29
CA LEU A 42 1.10 -12.79 8.86
C LEU A 42 -0.35 -12.54 9.23
N LYS A 43 -0.75 -11.27 9.19
CA LYS A 43 -2.14 -10.89 9.40
C LYS A 43 -2.96 -11.33 8.19
N TYR A 44 -4.24 -11.60 8.43
CA TYR A 44 -5.19 -12.07 7.43
C TYR A 44 -5.34 -11.16 6.19
N PHE A 45 -4.98 -9.88 6.30
CA PHE A 45 -5.03 -8.89 5.22
C PHE A 45 -3.66 -8.63 4.56
N GLN A 46 -2.68 -9.51 4.77
CA GLN A 46 -1.33 -9.36 4.26
C GLN A 46 -0.96 -10.49 3.30
N MET A 47 -0.20 -10.14 2.26
CA MET A 47 0.54 -11.11 1.44
C MET A 47 2.01 -10.73 1.43
N VAL A 48 2.89 -11.72 1.27
CA VAL A 48 4.33 -11.53 1.24
C VAL A 48 4.96 -12.19 0.04
N ARG A 49 6.01 -11.57 -0.47
CA ARG A 49 6.94 -12.14 -1.45
C ARG A 49 8.36 -11.98 -0.93
N THR A 50 9.13 -13.07 -0.94
CA THR A 50 10.56 -13.01 -0.65
C THR A 50 11.32 -12.68 -1.93
N VAL A 51 12.18 -11.68 -1.88
CA VAL A 51 13.03 -11.23 -2.99
C VAL A 51 14.49 -11.35 -2.59
N GLN A 52 15.29 -11.99 -3.45
CA GLN A 52 16.74 -11.98 -3.32
C GLN A 52 17.28 -10.65 -3.88
N PRO A 53 17.93 -9.80 -3.07
CA PRO A 53 18.51 -8.56 -3.57
C PRO A 53 19.73 -8.85 -4.49
N LYS A 54 20.04 -7.88 -5.36
CA LYS A 54 21.12 -8.00 -6.36
C LYS A 54 22.53 -7.86 -5.78
N ASP A 55 22.65 -7.33 -4.58
CA ASP A 55 23.92 -7.03 -3.90
C ASP A 55 24.38 -8.17 -2.98
N ASP A 56 23.91 -9.40 -3.25
CA ASP A 56 24.15 -10.61 -2.45
C ASP A 56 23.75 -10.48 -0.96
N GLY A 57 22.93 -9.48 -0.63
CA GLY A 57 22.32 -9.33 0.69
C GLY A 57 21.38 -10.49 1.06
N PRO A 58 20.94 -10.59 2.32
CA PRO A 58 19.98 -11.60 2.73
C PRO A 58 18.64 -11.44 1.99
N PRO A 59 17.86 -12.52 1.80
CA PRO A 59 16.51 -12.43 1.24
C PRO A 59 15.65 -11.45 2.03
N ILE A 60 14.85 -10.67 1.31
CA ILE A 60 13.99 -9.61 1.86
C ILE A 60 12.55 -10.02 1.69
N ASP A 61 11.79 -10.05 2.79
CA ASP A 61 10.34 -10.20 2.73
C ASP A 61 9.69 -8.84 2.46
N ILE A 62 9.01 -8.74 1.32
CA ILE A 62 8.21 -7.57 0.94
C ILE A 62 6.76 -7.88 1.28
N ILE A 63 6.19 -7.14 2.23
CA ILE A 63 4.82 -7.32 2.71
C ILE A 63 3.91 -6.31 2.01
N VAL A 64 2.73 -6.75 1.59
CA VAL A 64 1.66 -5.88 1.09
C VAL A 64 0.50 -5.94 2.07
N ASP A 65 0.14 -4.78 2.62
CA ASP A 65 -1.03 -4.58 3.48
C ASP A 65 -2.21 -4.13 2.62
N PHE A 66 -3.27 -4.93 2.53
CA PHE A 66 -4.48 -4.56 1.79
C PHE A 66 -5.43 -3.77 2.68
N LEU A 67 -5.65 -2.51 2.32
CA LEU A 67 -6.50 -1.58 3.06
C LEU A 67 -7.79 -1.31 2.28
N ARG A 68 -8.86 -0.99 3.01
CA ARG A 68 -10.07 -0.40 2.43
C ARG A 68 -10.60 0.72 3.32
N PRO A 69 -11.34 1.69 2.77
CA PRO A 69 -12.01 2.72 3.56
C PRO A 69 -12.77 2.14 4.74
N TYR A 70 -12.75 2.84 5.87
CA TYR A 70 -13.44 2.37 7.06
C TYR A 70 -14.95 2.29 6.80
N ASP A 71 -15.55 3.31 6.19
CA ASP A 71 -17.00 3.38 6.02
C ASP A 71 -17.54 2.55 4.84
N ASP A 72 -16.66 1.88 4.10
CA ASP A 72 -17.07 0.96 3.04
C ASP A 72 -17.77 -0.27 3.61
N VAL A 73 -19.08 -0.31 3.41
CA VAL A 73 -19.92 -1.48 3.65
C VAL A 73 -20.00 -2.29 2.36
N LEU A 74 -19.15 -3.32 2.27
CA LEU A 74 -19.27 -4.30 1.20
C LEU A 74 -20.38 -5.29 1.50
N GLU A 75 -21.28 -5.49 0.55
CA GLU A 75 -22.13 -6.67 0.56
C GLU A 75 -21.23 -7.92 0.50
N LYS A 76 -21.35 -8.79 1.50
CA LYS A 76 -20.57 -10.03 1.52
C LYS A 76 -21.13 -10.96 0.44
N ASN A 77 -20.31 -11.26 -0.56
CA ASN A 77 -20.58 -12.36 -1.48
C ASN A 77 -20.79 -13.66 -0.68
N ARG A 78 -21.87 -14.38 -1.01
CA ARG A 78 -22.21 -15.68 -0.42
C ARG A 78 -22.46 -16.69 -1.55
N PRO A 79 -21.53 -17.64 -1.80
CA PRO A 79 -20.27 -17.85 -1.09
C PRO A 79 -19.24 -16.72 -1.31
N PRO A 80 -18.23 -16.56 -0.43
CA PRO A 80 -17.14 -15.61 -0.66
C PRO A 80 -16.42 -15.88 -1.98
N LEU A 81 -16.03 -14.83 -2.71
CA LEU A 81 -15.29 -14.96 -3.98
C LEU A 81 -13.91 -15.63 -3.79
N THR A 82 -13.24 -15.34 -2.67
CA THR A 82 -12.09 -16.11 -2.16
C THR A 82 -12.05 -16.01 -0.64
N THR A 83 -11.61 -17.08 0.02
CA THR A 83 -11.43 -17.14 1.48
C THR A 83 -10.03 -16.69 1.93
N GLU A 84 -9.12 -16.46 0.98
CA GLU A 84 -7.69 -16.27 1.23
C GLU A 84 -7.18 -14.86 0.90
N PHE A 85 -8.08 -13.96 0.52
CA PHE A 85 -7.78 -12.53 0.38
C PHE A 85 -8.70 -11.74 1.29
N ALA A 86 -8.13 -10.87 2.09
CA ALA A 86 -8.89 -10.02 2.99
C ALA A 86 -8.28 -8.62 3.03
N THR A 87 -9.11 -7.67 3.40
CA THR A 87 -8.76 -6.25 3.53
C THR A 87 -8.97 -5.80 4.95
N GLN A 88 -8.09 -4.94 5.46
CA GLN A 88 -8.28 -4.25 6.73
C GLN A 88 -9.01 -2.93 6.50
N ARG A 89 -10.06 -2.67 7.30
CA ARG A 89 -10.68 -1.34 7.35
C ARG A 89 -9.69 -0.36 7.99
N ALA A 90 -9.45 0.77 7.34
CA ALA A 90 -8.55 1.81 7.81
C ALA A 90 -9.18 3.19 7.63
N SER A 91 -9.15 4.01 8.69
CA SER A 91 -9.63 5.39 8.66
C SER A 91 -8.77 6.23 7.71
N GLY A 92 -9.42 6.99 6.83
CA GLY A 92 -8.77 7.82 5.82
C GLY A 92 -8.23 7.05 4.60
N ALA A 93 -8.41 5.72 4.49
CA ALA A 93 -7.94 4.98 3.33
C ALA A 93 -8.62 5.40 2.00
N ASP A 94 -9.80 6.00 2.07
CA ASP A 94 -10.51 6.66 0.98
C ASP A 94 -9.75 7.87 0.42
N LEU A 95 -8.97 8.57 1.27
CA LEU A 95 -8.18 9.73 0.83
C LEU A 95 -7.11 9.32 -0.19
N ALA A 96 -6.53 8.13 -0.05
CA ALA A 96 -5.59 7.60 -1.04
C ALA A 96 -6.26 7.28 -2.39
N ILE A 97 -7.57 7.00 -2.40
CA ILE A 97 -8.33 6.74 -3.63
C ILE A 97 -8.69 8.07 -4.29
N HIS A 98 -9.21 9.04 -3.52
CA HIS A 98 -9.69 10.31 -4.05
C HIS A 98 -8.59 11.33 -4.36
N PHE A 99 -7.52 11.34 -3.56
CA PHE A 99 -6.44 12.33 -3.64
C PHE A 99 -5.11 11.64 -3.91
N HIS A 100 -5.00 11.08 -5.11
CA HIS A 100 -3.78 10.47 -5.61
C HIS A 100 -3.14 11.27 -6.74
N GLU A 101 -1.86 11.01 -6.96
CA GLU A 101 -1.11 11.46 -8.10
C GLU A 101 -0.65 10.23 -8.90
N MET A 102 -0.69 10.32 -10.23
CA MET A 102 -0.15 9.28 -11.10
C MET A 102 1.36 9.45 -11.22
N VAL A 103 2.12 8.55 -10.59
CA VAL A 103 3.57 8.60 -10.52
C VAL A 103 4.17 7.51 -11.41
N ALA A 104 5.09 7.90 -12.28
CA ALA A 104 5.89 6.94 -13.04
C ALA A 104 7.03 6.42 -12.16
N ILE A 105 7.07 5.11 -11.95
CA ILE A 105 8.16 4.41 -11.27
C ILE A 105 8.91 3.58 -12.29
N GLU A 106 10.23 3.78 -12.35
CA GLU A 106 11.14 3.01 -13.19
C GLU A 106 12.17 2.32 -12.30
N GLY A 107 12.43 1.05 -12.58
CA GLY A 107 13.37 0.28 -11.77
C GLY A 107 13.73 -1.07 -12.37
N ASP A 108 14.79 -1.63 -11.81
CA ASP A 108 15.25 -2.96 -12.12
C ASP A 108 14.34 -4.03 -11.51
N MET A 109 13.93 -5.00 -12.31
CA MET A 109 13.11 -6.11 -11.84
C MET A 109 13.97 -7.19 -11.17
N PRO A 110 13.47 -7.88 -10.13
CA PRO A 110 14.21 -8.96 -9.45
C PRO A 110 14.62 -10.12 -10.36
N LYS A 111 13.87 -10.36 -11.44
CA LYS A 111 14.16 -11.42 -12.43
C LYS A 111 14.95 -10.91 -13.65
N GLY A 112 15.50 -9.69 -13.57
CA GLY A 112 16.24 -9.04 -14.66
C GLY A 112 15.36 -8.13 -15.53
N GLY A 113 16.00 -7.24 -16.28
CA GLY A 113 15.36 -6.19 -17.09
C GLY A 113 14.99 -4.95 -16.28
N THR A 114 14.74 -3.85 -17.00
CA THR A 114 14.16 -2.62 -16.45
C THR A 114 12.67 -2.57 -16.77
N ASN A 115 11.88 -2.03 -15.86
CA ASN A 115 10.46 -1.82 -16.07
C ASN A 115 10.07 -0.41 -15.66
N LYS A 116 9.07 0.15 -16.35
CA LYS A 116 8.47 1.43 -16.02
C LYS A 116 6.96 1.28 -15.97
N VAL A 117 6.38 1.64 -14.83
CA VAL A 117 4.93 1.59 -14.59
C VAL A 117 4.44 2.93 -14.09
N ILE A 118 3.20 3.27 -14.38
CA ILE A 118 2.53 4.44 -13.83
C ILE A 118 1.54 3.93 -12.80
N ILE A 119 1.67 4.38 -11.55
CA ILE A 119 0.81 3.94 -10.44
C ILE A 119 0.18 5.14 -9.74
N ALA A 120 -1.01 4.94 -9.18
CA ALA A 120 -1.62 5.91 -8.28
C ALA A 120 -0.92 5.86 -6.92
N VAL A 121 -0.40 7.00 -6.47
CA VAL A 121 0.22 7.15 -5.14
C VAL A 121 -0.54 8.21 -4.38
N ALA A 122 -0.86 7.96 -3.12
CA ALA A 122 -1.52 8.96 -2.27
C ALA A 122 -0.70 10.26 -2.28
N SER A 123 -1.38 11.39 -2.49
CA SER A 123 -0.76 12.70 -2.39
C SER A 123 -0.22 12.93 -0.97
N ILE A 124 0.77 13.82 -0.83
CA ILE A 124 1.35 14.11 0.49
C ILE A 124 0.29 14.62 1.49
N PRO A 125 -0.65 15.53 1.13
CA PRO A 125 -1.74 15.90 2.03
C PRO A 125 -2.61 14.71 2.47
N ALA A 126 -2.96 13.80 1.54
CA ALA A 126 -3.71 12.59 1.87
C ALA A 126 -2.94 11.67 2.83
N LEU A 127 -1.64 11.46 2.56
CA LEU A 127 -0.75 10.70 3.44
C LEU A 127 -0.72 11.31 4.85
N LEU A 128 -0.58 12.63 4.97
CA LEU A 128 -0.55 13.30 6.28
C LEU A 128 -1.85 13.13 7.06
N ALA A 129 -3.00 13.26 6.39
CA ALA A 129 -4.31 13.00 7.01
C ALA A 129 -4.46 11.53 7.45
N MET A 130 -4.08 10.58 6.60
CA MET A 130 -4.07 9.15 6.94
C MET A 130 -3.16 8.85 8.14
N LYS A 131 -1.97 9.45 8.21
CA LYS A 131 -1.07 9.31 9.35
C LYS A 131 -1.61 10.00 10.60
N GLY A 132 -2.36 11.08 10.46
CA GLY A 132 -3.12 11.71 11.54
C GLY A 132 -4.11 10.75 12.20
N PHE A 133 -4.95 10.07 11.40
CA PHE A 133 -5.83 9.01 11.91
C PHE A 133 -5.05 7.85 12.57
N ALA A 134 -3.91 7.47 12.00
CA ALA A 134 -3.07 6.42 12.57
C ALA A 134 -2.51 6.83 13.95
N LEU A 135 -2.04 8.07 14.13
CA LEU A 135 -1.53 8.57 15.40
C LEU A 135 -2.60 8.65 16.49
N ASP A 136 -3.82 9.04 16.13
CA ASP A 136 -4.96 9.09 17.04
C ASP A 136 -5.33 7.69 17.54
N GLY A 137 -5.34 6.69 16.64
CA GLY A 137 -5.68 5.31 16.97
C GLY A 137 -4.55 4.47 17.58
N ARG A 138 -3.28 4.83 17.34
CA ARG A 138 -2.09 4.13 17.86
C ARG A 138 -0.88 5.05 17.98
N TYR A 139 -0.09 4.89 19.05
CA TYR A 139 1.18 5.59 19.17
C TYR A 139 2.35 4.75 18.65
N LYS A 140 2.80 5.01 17.42
CA LYS A 140 4.02 4.41 16.84
C LYS A 140 4.98 5.47 16.32
N GLN A 141 6.26 5.35 16.65
CA GLN A 141 7.32 6.26 16.21
C GLN A 141 7.44 6.35 14.67
N LYS A 142 7.13 5.26 13.94
CA LYS A 142 7.13 5.24 12.46
C LYS A 142 6.16 6.26 11.88
N ASP A 143 4.96 6.40 12.44
CA ASP A 143 3.95 7.32 11.91
C ASP A 143 4.39 8.79 12.08
N ALA A 144 5.02 9.12 13.22
CA ALA A 144 5.62 10.45 13.43
C ALA A 144 6.80 10.73 12.50
N TYR A 145 7.64 9.71 12.23
CA TYR A 145 8.73 9.81 11.27
C TYR A 145 8.21 10.08 9.85
N ASP A 146 7.19 9.35 9.40
CA ASP A 146 6.61 9.50 8.06
C ASP A 146 6.06 10.91 7.85
N ILE A 147 5.37 11.48 8.85
CA ILE A 147 4.88 12.86 8.83
C ILE A 147 6.03 13.85 8.73
N TYR A 148 7.02 13.75 9.63
CA TYR A 148 8.15 14.66 9.64
C TYR A 148 8.96 14.61 8.34
N PHE A 149 9.23 13.40 7.84
CA PHE A 149 9.95 13.19 6.60
C PHE A 149 9.21 13.82 5.42
N SER A 150 7.90 13.59 5.31
CA SER A 150 7.09 14.07 4.19
C SER A 150 7.03 15.60 4.16
N ILE A 151 6.81 16.25 5.31
CA ILE A 151 6.79 17.72 5.41
C ILE A 151 8.17 18.29 5.10
N ARG A 152 9.23 17.74 5.71
CA ARG A 152 10.60 18.27 5.55
C ARG A 152 11.13 18.17 4.13
N ASN A 153 10.70 17.16 3.37
CA ASN A 153 11.19 16.90 2.02
C ASN A 153 10.18 17.27 0.93
N TYR A 154 9.05 17.88 1.29
CA TYR A 154 8.06 18.29 0.29
C TYR A 154 8.68 19.24 -0.73
N PRO A 155 8.55 18.98 -2.04
CA PRO A 155 9.06 19.89 -3.08
C PRO A 155 8.45 21.29 -2.92
N GLY A 156 9.28 22.33 -2.89
CA GLY A 156 8.83 23.71 -2.65
C GLY A 156 8.78 24.11 -1.16
N GLY A 157 8.89 23.15 -0.24
CA GLY A 157 8.92 23.42 1.21
C GLY A 157 7.53 23.51 1.82
N ILE A 158 7.48 23.85 3.12
CA ILE A 158 6.24 23.79 3.92
C ILE A 158 5.18 24.80 3.46
N ASP A 159 5.61 25.97 2.96
CA ASP A 159 4.68 26.99 2.48
C ASP A 159 3.89 26.47 1.27
N THR A 160 4.58 25.85 0.29
CA THR A 160 3.92 25.20 -0.86
C THR A 160 3.04 24.03 -0.47
N LEU A 161 3.37 23.31 0.61
CA LEU A 161 2.53 22.23 1.12
C LEU A 161 1.23 22.75 1.75
N ALA A 162 1.22 23.99 2.25
CA ALA A 162 0.10 24.59 2.95
C ALA A 162 -0.87 25.36 2.05
N ASP A 163 -0.47 25.66 0.81
CA ASP A 163 -1.28 26.32 -0.23
C ASP A 163 -2.30 25.35 -0.87
#